data_AF-A0A212KUA7-F1
#
_entry.id   AF-A0A212KUA7-F1
#
_cell.length_a   1.000
_cell.length_b   1.000
_cell.length_c   1.000
_cell.angle_alpha   90.00
_cell.angle_beta   90.00
_cell.angle_gamma   90.00
#
_symmetry.space_group_name_H-M   'P 1'
#
loop_
_entity.id
_entity.type
_entity.pdbx_description
1 polymer ?
#
loop_
_entity_poly.entity_id
_entity_poly.type
_entity_poly.pdbx_seq_one_letter_code
_entity_poly.pdbx_strand_id
1 'polypeptide(L)'
;MNALRKELVRTSMRVRQKNKLFERLSTLGDLIFPQRKGLIKELSLSFSADIDAFVSKHFVDGHPKGTLYILREEIKALQGMAKVLTLNTQSFSHTRTKLSECWDQIREVEKERKKERIQKRDEFKQNQTEIQAKIDDFVKAYGEESVKDDEGHKALDAILVTMRSTELGRDEVKALKGQVSKARSLIRSHEQKEEDARKEKEREKLKLKTEQFKEFQGRVQSLIESAKEVDLEEIREQQETLKKDIKEASLLNNGDKKKLEKDLRLIKDILHERQELALMSLSTADKESLDKLRQLLGQRQNQKNEIRKRLEDYRKQKGSSGLDFEKALSFSEKLEEDKTLLSQVEDRIKELEAKIAELKP
;
A
#
# COMPACT_ATOMS: atom_id res chain seq x y z
N MET A 1 -11.65 78.99 40.16
CA MET A 1 -11.90 80.44 39.95
C MET A 1 -13.38 80.79 39.88
N ASN A 2 -14.17 80.27 38.92
CA ASN A 2 -15.59 80.64 38.80
C ASN A 2 -16.46 80.15 39.98
N ALA A 3 -16.17 78.96 40.53
CA ALA A 3 -16.82 78.47 41.75
C ALA A 3 -16.51 79.36 42.96
N LEU A 4 -15.23 79.68 43.18
CA LEU A 4 -14.77 80.59 44.24
C LEU A 4 -15.38 81.99 44.13
N ARG A 5 -15.53 82.54 42.91
CA ARG A 5 -16.24 83.82 42.71
C ARG A 5 -17.70 83.72 43.12
N LYS A 6 -18.41 82.64 42.77
CA LYS A 6 -19.81 82.40 43.17
C LYS A 6 -19.97 82.21 44.67
N GLU A 7 -19.02 81.54 45.32
CA GLU A 7 -19.00 81.38 46.78
C GLU A 7 -18.73 82.69 47.50
N LEU A 8 -17.77 83.50 47.00
CA LEU A 8 -17.47 84.83 47.54
C LEU A 8 -18.67 85.77 47.46
N VAL A 9 -19.51 85.65 46.40
CA VAL A 9 -20.78 86.38 46.29
C VAL A 9 -21.74 86.01 47.43
N ARG A 10 -21.78 84.75 47.85
CA ARG A 10 -22.71 84.24 48.87
C ARG A 10 -22.26 84.49 50.31
N THR A 11 -20.96 84.71 50.55
CA THR A 11 -20.43 84.94 51.90
C THR A 11 -20.76 86.34 52.41
N SER A 12 -21.21 86.42 53.67
CA SER A 12 -21.44 87.68 54.39
C SER A 12 -20.11 88.29 54.83
N MET A 13 -19.57 89.20 54.01
CA MET A 13 -18.33 89.92 54.28
C MET A 13 -18.52 91.41 54.03
N ARG A 14 -17.72 92.23 54.70
CA ARG A 14 -17.68 93.68 54.44
C ARG A 14 -17.32 93.93 52.98
N VAL A 15 -18.12 94.76 52.29
CA VAL A 15 -18.03 95.02 50.84
C VAL A 15 -16.60 95.37 50.40
N ARG A 16 -15.89 96.19 51.17
CA ARG A 16 -14.49 96.56 50.88
C ARG A 16 -13.53 95.37 50.82
N GLN A 17 -13.67 94.40 51.73
CA GLN A 17 -12.83 93.20 51.76
C GLN A 17 -13.20 92.23 50.64
N LYS A 18 -14.50 92.12 50.34
CA LYS A 18 -15.03 91.32 49.23
C LYS A 18 -14.53 91.83 47.88
N ASN A 19 -14.52 93.15 47.66
CA ASN A 19 -13.98 93.76 46.44
C ASN A 19 -12.47 93.50 46.29
N LYS A 20 -11.70 93.63 47.38
CA LYS A 20 -10.26 93.32 47.37
C LYS A 20 -9.98 91.84 47.04
N LEU A 21 -10.83 90.93 47.49
CA LEU A 21 -10.75 89.51 47.13
C LEU A 21 -11.18 89.24 45.68
N PHE A 22 -12.19 89.95 45.15
CA PHE A 22 -12.54 89.87 43.74
C PHE A 22 -11.43 90.40 42.82
N GLU A 23 -10.76 91.49 43.20
CA GLU A 23 -9.59 92.03 42.47
C GLU A 23 -8.44 91.01 42.46
N ARG A 24 -8.15 90.38 43.62
CA ARG A 24 -7.16 89.28 43.70
C ARG A 24 -7.55 88.07 42.86
N LEU A 25 -8.82 87.68 42.87
CA LEU A 25 -9.33 86.59 42.02
C LEU A 25 -9.41 86.99 40.53
N SER A 26 -9.38 88.29 40.21
CA SER A 26 -9.33 88.78 38.83
C SER A 26 -7.90 88.78 38.32
N THR A 27 -6.97 89.36 39.06
CA THR A 27 -5.52 89.29 38.76
C THR A 27 -5.01 87.85 38.63
N LEU A 28 -5.40 86.95 39.53
CA LEU A 28 -5.08 85.51 39.40
C LEU A 28 -5.76 84.87 38.18
N GLY A 29 -6.96 85.31 37.82
CA GLY A 29 -7.63 84.88 36.60
C GLY A 29 -6.87 85.32 35.35
N ASP A 30 -6.47 86.58 35.30
CA ASP A 30 -5.76 87.18 34.16
C ASP A 30 -4.38 86.55 33.93
N LEU A 31 -3.77 85.97 34.97
CA LEU A 31 -2.56 85.18 34.86
C LEU A 31 -2.82 83.73 34.39
N ILE A 32 -3.81 83.05 35.00
CA ILE A 32 -4.03 81.62 34.80
C ILE A 32 -4.80 81.31 33.50
N PHE A 33 -5.77 82.14 33.11
CA PHE A 33 -6.60 81.86 31.93
C PHE A 33 -5.81 81.88 30.61
N PRO A 34 -4.91 82.85 30.34
CA PRO A 34 -4.06 82.83 29.15
C PRO A 34 -3.12 81.63 29.11
N GLN A 35 -2.49 81.29 30.24
CA GLN A 35 -1.62 80.10 30.35
C GLN A 35 -2.39 78.81 30.05
N ARG A 36 -3.57 78.64 30.64
CA ARG A 36 -4.45 77.50 30.35
C ARG A 36 -4.85 77.45 28.88
N LYS A 37 -5.17 78.59 28.27
CA LYS A 37 -5.52 78.67 26.85
C LYS A 37 -4.34 78.30 25.96
N GLY A 38 -3.12 78.70 26.33
CA GLY A 38 -1.87 78.30 25.66
C GLY A 38 -1.66 76.79 25.72
N LEU A 39 -1.72 76.21 26.91
CA LEU A 39 -1.56 74.76 27.11
C LEU A 39 -2.63 73.95 26.36
N ILE A 40 -3.89 74.40 26.36
CA ILE A 40 -4.96 73.76 25.58
C ILE A 40 -4.62 73.81 24.08
N LYS A 41 -4.09 74.93 23.57
CA LYS A 41 -3.71 75.07 22.17
C LYS A 41 -2.57 74.14 21.79
N GLU A 42 -1.50 74.08 22.60
CA GLU A 42 -0.36 73.20 22.39
C GLU A 42 -0.77 71.72 22.43
N LEU A 43 -1.54 71.33 23.45
CA LEU A 43 -2.06 69.98 23.58
C LEU A 43 -2.97 69.61 22.40
N SER A 44 -3.80 70.55 21.94
CA SER A 44 -4.68 70.34 20.78
C SER A 44 -3.91 70.16 19.48
N LEU A 45 -2.80 70.87 19.30
CA LEU A 45 -1.93 70.73 18.13
C LEU A 45 -1.16 69.40 18.17
N SER A 46 -0.57 69.05 19.32
CA SER A 46 0.14 67.78 19.50
C SER A 46 -0.79 66.59 19.24
N PHE A 47 -1.98 66.58 19.86
CA PHE A 47 -2.92 65.49 19.70
C PHE A 47 -3.45 65.36 18.26
N SER A 48 -3.64 66.48 17.56
CA SER A 48 -4.00 66.44 16.13
C SER A 48 -2.88 65.86 15.28
N ALA A 49 -1.62 66.23 15.56
CA ALA A 49 -0.46 65.70 14.85
C ALA A 49 -0.28 64.20 15.10
N ASP A 50 -0.50 63.73 16.34
CA ASP A 50 -0.43 62.32 16.70
C ASP A 50 -1.49 61.48 15.93
N ILE A 51 -2.69 62.03 15.78
CA ILE A 51 -3.75 61.39 14.98
C ILE A 51 -3.39 61.38 13.50
N ASP A 52 -2.85 62.47 12.96
CA ASP A 52 -2.42 62.51 11.57
C ASP A 52 -1.27 61.53 11.30
N ALA A 53 -0.34 61.39 12.25
CA ALA A 53 0.71 60.37 12.22
C ALA A 53 0.14 58.94 12.30
N PHE A 54 -0.84 58.70 13.15
CA PHE A 54 -1.55 57.42 13.23
C PHE A 54 -2.23 57.06 11.91
N VAL A 55 -2.99 58.00 11.33
CA VAL A 55 -3.69 57.79 10.05
C VAL A 55 -2.69 57.52 8.93
N SER A 56 -1.65 58.34 8.79
CA SER A 56 -0.64 58.15 7.74
C SER A 56 0.11 56.82 7.85
N LYS A 57 0.34 56.32 9.07
CA LYS A 57 1.04 55.04 9.30
C LYS A 57 0.15 53.83 9.02
N HIS A 58 -1.11 53.88 9.44
CA HIS A 58 -2.00 52.71 9.43
C HIS A 58 -2.98 52.69 8.26
N PHE A 59 -3.24 53.82 7.60
CA PHE A 59 -4.20 53.97 6.50
C PHE A 59 -3.52 54.55 5.26
N VAL A 60 -2.54 53.83 4.73
CA VAL A 60 -1.88 54.19 3.47
C VAL A 60 -2.78 53.81 2.30
N ASP A 61 -3.04 54.76 1.40
CA ASP A 61 -3.86 54.57 0.19
C ASP A 61 -5.30 54.09 0.46
N GLY A 62 -5.87 54.44 1.62
CA GLY A 62 -7.24 54.03 1.99
C GLY A 62 -7.37 52.58 2.45
N HIS A 63 -6.26 51.83 2.56
CA HIS A 63 -6.26 50.46 3.05
C HIS A 63 -5.65 50.36 4.45
N PRO A 64 -6.40 49.83 5.44
CA PRO A 64 -5.88 49.60 6.79
C PRO A 64 -4.79 48.52 6.77
N LYS A 65 -3.57 48.91 7.14
CA LYS A 65 -2.41 48.02 7.29
C LYS A 65 -2.38 47.45 8.70
N GLY A 66 -2.42 46.12 8.79
CA GLY A 66 -2.29 45.37 10.05
C GLY A 66 -3.59 44.67 10.46
N THR A 67 -3.68 44.33 11.74
CA THR A 67 -4.80 43.59 12.31
C THR A 67 -5.98 44.54 12.53
N LEU A 68 -7.06 44.39 11.75
CA LEU A 68 -8.27 45.24 11.82
C LEU A 68 -8.85 45.37 13.24
N TYR A 69 -8.75 44.31 14.03
CA TYR A 69 -9.17 44.30 15.44
C TYR A 69 -8.38 45.30 16.30
N ILE A 70 -7.06 45.33 16.18
CA ILE A 70 -6.17 46.19 16.96
C ILE A 70 -6.44 47.66 16.59
N LEU A 71 -6.51 47.96 15.29
CA LEU A 71 -6.81 49.30 14.80
C LEU A 71 -8.16 49.82 15.32
N ARG A 72 -9.15 48.93 15.46
CA ARG A 72 -10.46 49.27 15.99
C ARG A 72 -10.41 49.64 17.49
N GLU A 73 -9.62 48.93 18.27
CA GLU A 73 -9.40 49.26 19.68
C GLU A 73 -8.61 50.56 19.85
N GLU A 74 -7.58 50.77 19.02
CA GLU A 74 -6.78 52.00 19.01
C GLU A 74 -7.60 53.23 18.64
N ILE A 75 -8.46 53.15 17.62
CA ILE A 75 -9.38 54.25 17.26
C ILE A 75 -10.33 54.57 18.42
N LYS A 76 -10.88 53.55 19.09
CA LYS A 76 -11.72 53.75 20.29
C LYS A 76 -10.94 54.41 21.42
N ALA A 77 -9.70 54.00 21.64
CA ALA A 77 -8.84 54.58 22.66
C ALA A 77 -8.52 56.06 22.34
N LEU A 78 -8.20 56.38 21.09
CA LEU A 78 -7.98 57.77 20.63
C LEU A 78 -9.25 58.62 20.75
N GLN A 79 -10.43 58.09 20.41
CA GLN A 79 -11.70 58.79 20.64
C GLN A 79 -12.02 58.97 22.13
N GLY A 80 -11.63 58.02 22.99
CA GLY A 80 -11.73 58.12 24.44
C GLY A 80 -10.80 59.21 25.00
N MET A 81 -9.54 59.21 24.57
CA MET A 81 -8.55 60.22 24.93
C MET A 81 -9.00 61.62 24.50
N ALA A 82 -9.53 61.78 23.28
CA ALA A 82 -10.06 63.05 22.78
C ALA A 82 -11.18 63.64 23.66
N LYS A 83 -11.95 62.80 24.38
CA LYS A 83 -13.02 63.26 25.30
C LYS A 83 -12.48 63.67 26.68
N VAL A 84 -11.42 63.01 27.13
CA VAL A 84 -10.78 63.31 28.43
C VAL A 84 -9.90 64.54 28.33
N LEU A 85 -9.22 64.70 27.20
CA LEU A 85 -8.40 65.87 26.90
C LEU A 85 -9.30 67.07 26.62
N THR A 86 -9.08 68.17 27.35
CA THR A 86 -9.78 69.43 27.09
C THR A 86 -9.20 70.12 25.86
N LEU A 87 -9.59 69.64 24.68
CA LEU A 87 -9.13 70.12 23.37
C LEU A 87 -9.91 71.36 22.92
N ASN A 88 -9.32 72.13 22.01
CA ASN A 88 -10.03 73.16 21.26
C ASN A 88 -11.11 72.51 20.37
N THR A 89 -12.26 73.19 20.19
CA THR A 89 -13.41 72.70 19.42
C THR A 89 -13.03 72.29 17.99
N GLN A 90 -12.14 73.06 17.34
CA GLN A 90 -11.67 72.76 15.98
C GLN A 90 -10.87 71.46 15.93
N SER A 91 -9.87 71.31 16.80
CA SER A 91 -9.04 70.10 16.87
C SER A 91 -9.86 68.88 17.28
N PHE A 92 -10.84 69.02 18.18
CA PHE A 92 -11.75 67.93 18.55
C PHE A 92 -12.63 67.49 17.37
N SER A 93 -13.19 68.44 16.61
CA SER A 93 -14.02 68.11 15.44
C SER A 93 -13.21 67.42 14.34
N HIS A 94 -12.01 67.94 14.06
CA HIS A 94 -11.08 67.40 13.05
C HIS A 94 -10.61 65.98 13.39
N THR A 95 -10.15 65.78 14.62
CA THR A 95 -9.68 64.46 15.08
C THR A 95 -10.82 63.44 15.12
N ARG A 96 -12.02 63.85 15.53
CA ARG A 96 -13.20 63.00 15.53
C ARG A 96 -13.62 62.57 14.12
N THR A 97 -13.66 63.50 13.18
CA THR A 97 -14.06 63.20 11.77
C THR A 97 -13.08 62.24 11.12
N LYS A 98 -11.77 62.49 11.23
CA LYS A 98 -10.73 61.57 10.73
C LYS A 98 -10.80 60.17 11.32
N LEU A 99 -10.97 60.06 12.65
CA LEU A 99 -11.08 58.76 13.31
C LEU A 99 -12.38 58.02 12.92
N SER A 100 -13.46 58.75 12.65
CA SER A 100 -14.70 58.18 12.12
C SER A 100 -14.53 57.66 10.69
N GLU A 101 -13.87 58.40 9.82
CA GLU A 101 -13.56 57.96 8.45
C GLU A 101 -12.70 56.68 8.45
N CYS A 102 -11.66 56.64 9.29
CA CYS A 102 -10.81 55.45 9.46
C CYS A 102 -11.60 54.24 9.97
N TRP A 103 -12.55 54.47 10.87
CA TRP A 103 -13.44 53.42 11.38
C TRP A 103 -14.35 52.86 10.29
N ASP A 104 -14.91 53.72 9.45
CA ASP A 104 -15.77 53.31 8.34
C ASP A 104 -14.98 52.53 7.28
N GLN A 105 -13.75 52.93 6.97
CA GLN A 105 -12.84 52.17 6.10
C GLN A 105 -12.54 50.77 6.63
N ILE A 106 -12.23 50.61 7.93
CA ILE A 106 -12.06 49.29 8.55
C ILE A 106 -13.33 48.45 8.36
N ARG A 107 -14.50 49.04 8.58
CA ARG A 107 -15.78 48.35 8.49
C ARG A 107 -16.10 47.90 7.07
N GLU A 108 -15.75 48.67 6.06
CA GLU A 108 -15.91 48.29 4.65
C GLU A 108 -15.01 47.12 4.29
N VAL A 109 -13.73 47.18 4.66
CA VAL A 109 -12.77 46.08 4.41
C VAL A 109 -13.18 44.81 5.16
N GLU A 110 -13.73 44.90 6.38
CA GLU A 110 -14.28 43.73 7.09
C GLU A 110 -15.48 43.13 6.35
N LYS A 111 -16.37 43.96 5.80
CA LYS A 111 -17.51 43.49 5.01
C LYS A 111 -17.06 42.81 3.73
N GLU A 112 -16.08 43.37 3.02
CA GLU A 112 -15.52 42.79 1.80
C GLU A 112 -14.85 41.45 2.10
N ARG A 113 -13.95 41.38 3.09
CA ARG A 113 -13.34 40.11 3.52
C ARG A 113 -14.38 39.07 3.94
N LYS A 114 -15.48 39.49 4.55
CA LYS A 114 -16.58 38.59 4.90
C LYS A 114 -17.30 38.09 3.65
N LYS A 115 -17.58 38.96 2.67
CA LYS A 115 -18.19 38.58 1.38
C LYS A 115 -17.28 37.62 0.61
N GLU A 116 -15.99 37.91 0.50
CA GLU A 116 -15.00 37.03 -0.14
C GLU A 116 -14.94 35.66 0.53
N ARG A 117 -14.95 35.60 1.87
CA ARG A 117 -14.97 34.32 2.60
C ARG A 117 -16.25 33.53 2.35
N ILE A 118 -17.39 34.21 2.21
CA ILE A 118 -18.67 33.57 1.90
C ILE A 118 -18.65 33.06 0.46
N GLN A 119 -18.23 33.88 -0.50
CA GLN A 119 -18.09 33.49 -1.91
C GLN A 119 -17.17 32.28 -2.07
N LYS A 120 -15.96 32.33 -1.50
CA LYS A 120 -15.03 31.19 -1.51
C LYS A 120 -15.63 29.95 -0.86
N ARG A 121 -16.38 30.10 0.24
CA ARG A 121 -17.05 28.96 0.89
C ARG A 121 -18.16 28.37 0.00
N ASP A 122 -18.89 29.22 -0.72
CA ASP A 122 -19.96 28.76 -1.61
C ASP A 122 -19.38 28.12 -2.88
N GLU A 123 -18.29 28.67 -3.43
CA GLU A 123 -17.48 28.05 -4.50
C GLU A 123 -16.93 26.69 -4.07
N PHE A 124 -16.38 26.59 -2.87
CA PHE A 124 -15.88 25.35 -2.27
C PHE A 124 -16.98 24.28 -2.16
N LYS A 125 -18.18 24.67 -1.70
CA LYS A 125 -19.34 23.76 -1.66
C LYS A 125 -19.80 23.33 -3.05
N GLN A 126 -19.86 24.25 -4.01
CA GLN A 126 -20.25 23.92 -5.39
C GLN A 126 -19.27 22.93 -6.00
N ASN A 127 -17.97 23.21 -5.92
CA ASN A 127 -16.90 22.32 -6.37
C ASN A 127 -16.97 20.96 -5.66
N GLN A 128 -17.25 20.94 -4.35
CA GLN A 128 -17.44 19.70 -3.60
C GLN A 128 -18.60 18.88 -4.16
N THR A 129 -19.76 19.50 -4.39
CA THR A 129 -20.93 18.81 -4.93
C THR A 129 -20.69 18.25 -6.34
N GLU A 130 -19.99 18.99 -7.20
CA GLU A 130 -19.64 18.54 -8.55
C GLU A 130 -18.69 17.33 -8.54
N ILE A 131 -17.67 17.35 -7.68
CA ILE A 131 -16.72 16.24 -7.57
C ILE A 131 -17.38 15.04 -6.91
N GLN A 132 -18.25 15.28 -5.92
CA GLN A 132 -19.02 14.22 -5.30
C GLN A 132 -19.97 13.55 -6.29
N ALA A 133 -20.64 14.31 -7.15
CA ALA A 133 -21.45 13.76 -8.23
C ALA A 133 -20.60 12.88 -9.18
N LYS A 134 -19.40 13.33 -9.56
CA LYS A 134 -18.47 12.50 -10.37
C LYS A 134 -18.04 11.21 -9.68
N ILE A 135 -17.87 11.23 -8.36
CA ILE A 135 -17.55 10.03 -7.57
C ILE A 135 -18.77 9.11 -7.49
N ASP A 136 -19.97 9.64 -7.28
CA ASP A 136 -21.20 8.86 -7.19
C ASP A 136 -21.55 8.23 -8.55
N ASP A 137 -21.35 8.96 -9.66
CA ASP A 137 -21.49 8.46 -11.02
C ASP A 137 -20.47 7.35 -11.31
N PHE A 138 -19.24 7.49 -10.82
CA PHE A 138 -18.22 6.43 -10.91
C PHE A 138 -18.64 5.18 -10.13
N VAL A 139 -19.14 5.34 -8.90
CA VAL A 139 -19.58 4.21 -8.07
C VAL A 139 -20.77 3.48 -8.71
N LYS A 140 -21.70 4.21 -9.33
CA LYS A 140 -22.82 3.62 -10.09
C LYS A 140 -22.32 2.88 -11.34
N ALA A 141 -21.46 3.51 -12.14
CA ALA A 141 -20.89 2.89 -13.35
C ALA A 141 -20.08 1.62 -13.05
N TYR A 142 -19.39 1.59 -11.90
CA TYR A 142 -18.67 0.40 -11.44
C TYR A 142 -19.62 -0.69 -10.91
N GLY A 143 -20.70 -0.31 -10.22
CA GLY A 143 -21.73 -1.24 -9.75
C GLY A 143 -22.52 -1.92 -10.88
N GLU A 144 -22.59 -1.29 -12.05
CA GLU A 144 -23.21 -1.85 -13.27
C GLU A 144 -22.24 -2.72 -14.09
N GLU A 145 -21.05 -3.05 -13.58
CA GLU A 145 -19.97 -3.81 -14.27
C GLU A 145 -19.54 -3.20 -15.63
N SER A 146 -19.83 -1.91 -15.85
CA SER A 146 -19.56 -1.25 -17.13
C SER A 146 -18.08 -0.90 -17.33
N VAL A 147 -17.23 -1.03 -16.30
CA VAL A 147 -15.85 -0.52 -16.31
C VAL A 147 -14.90 -1.61 -15.81
N LYS A 148 -13.86 -1.90 -16.61
CA LYS A 148 -12.77 -2.80 -16.20
C LYS A 148 -11.97 -2.18 -15.05
N ASP A 149 -11.40 -3.01 -14.17
CA ASP A 149 -10.67 -2.56 -12.97
C ASP A 149 -9.55 -1.53 -13.28
N ASP A 150 -8.83 -1.70 -14.40
CA ASP A 150 -7.80 -0.76 -14.90
C ASP A 150 -8.36 0.61 -15.34
N GLU A 151 -9.54 0.62 -15.96
CA GLU A 151 -10.23 1.85 -16.37
C GLU A 151 -10.86 2.53 -15.15
N GLY A 152 -11.25 1.74 -14.15
CA GLY A 152 -11.74 2.18 -12.86
C GLY A 152 -10.69 2.98 -12.08
N HIS A 153 -9.45 2.48 -12.04
CA HIS A 153 -8.33 3.19 -11.42
C HIS A 153 -8.00 4.50 -12.13
N LYS A 154 -7.98 4.51 -13.48
CA LYS A 154 -7.73 5.72 -14.27
C LYS A 154 -8.80 6.80 -14.07
N ALA A 155 -10.07 6.42 -13.99
CA ALA A 155 -11.17 7.35 -13.72
C ALA A 155 -11.05 7.97 -12.31
N LEU A 156 -10.72 7.16 -11.30
CA LEU A 156 -10.48 7.67 -9.94
C LEU A 156 -9.24 8.56 -9.83
N ASP A 157 -8.18 8.27 -10.60
CA ASP A 157 -7.00 9.14 -10.68
C ASP A 157 -7.32 10.45 -11.40
N ALA A 158 -8.13 10.44 -12.46
CA ALA A 158 -8.62 11.65 -13.11
C ALA A 158 -9.43 12.52 -12.14
N ILE A 159 -10.29 11.91 -11.31
CA ILE A 159 -11.02 12.62 -10.25
C ILE A 159 -10.03 13.25 -9.25
N LEU A 160 -8.98 12.53 -8.83
CA LEU A 160 -7.95 13.10 -7.94
C LEU A 160 -7.16 14.25 -8.58
N VAL A 161 -6.93 14.23 -9.89
CA VAL A 161 -6.32 15.35 -10.61
C VAL A 161 -7.27 16.55 -10.62
N THR A 162 -8.55 16.34 -10.89
CA THR A 162 -9.55 17.43 -10.83
C THR A 162 -9.64 18.04 -9.43
N MET A 163 -9.59 17.22 -8.37
CA MET A 163 -9.53 17.69 -6.98
C MET A 163 -8.29 18.54 -6.65
N ARG A 164 -7.17 18.36 -7.36
CA ARG A 164 -5.95 19.15 -7.16
C ARG A 164 -6.00 20.47 -7.90
N SER A 165 -6.70 20.52 -9.04
CA SER A 165 -6.84 21.74 -9.84
C SER A 165 -7.96 22.66 -9.34
N THR A 166 -8.97 22.13 -8.64
CA THR A 166 -10.08 22.91 -8.09
C THR A 166 -9.75 23.47 -6.72
N GLU A 167 -10.16 24.72 -6.45
CA GLU A 167 -10.07 25.28 -5.11
C GLU A 167 -11.09 24.60 -4.18
N LEU A 168 -10.58 23.86 -3.19
CA LEU A 168 -11.38 23.11 -2.22
C LEU A 168 -10.86 23.38 -0.81
N GLY A 169 -11.77 23.39 0.17
CA GLY A 169 -11.42 23.48 1.58
C GLY A 169 -10.73 22.21 2.10
N ARG A 170 -9.95 22.33 3.18
CA ARG A 170 -9.25 21.20 3.81
C ARG A 170 -10.19 20.05 4.21
N ASP A 171 -11.35 20.40 4.78
CA ASP A 171 -12.32 19.42 5.26
C ASP A 171 -13.06 18.73 4.10
N GLU A 172 -13.32 19.46 3.02
CA GLU A 172 -13.95 18.95 1.81
C GLU A 172 -13.02 18.00 1.06
N VAL A 173 -11.74 18.35 0.93
CA VAL A 173 -10.71 17.45 0.38
C VAL A 173 -10.62 16.17 1.21
N LYS A 174 -10.72 16.26 2.54
CA LYS A 174 -10.69 15.08 3.41
C LYS A 174 -11.91 14.18 3.19
N ALA A 175 -13.10 14.78 3.07
CA ALA A 175 -14.34 14.04 2.80
C ALA A 175 -14.29 13.34 1.43
N LEU A 176 -13.94 14.08 0.37
CA LEU A 176 -13.83 13.56 -1.00
C LEU A 176 -12.74 12.48 -1.13
N LYS A 177 -11.57 12.66 -0.48
CA LYS A 177 -10.54 11.60 -0.42
C LYS A 177 -11.05 10.33 0.26
N GLY A 178 -11.87 10.47 1.30
CA GLY A 178 -12.52 9.35 1.97
C GLY A 178 -13.54 8.62 1.08
N GLN A 179 -14.24 9.35 0.21
CA GLN A 179 -15.14 8.74 -0.78
C GLN A 179 -14.35 8.04 -1.90
N VAL A 180 -13.28 8.66 -2.41
CA VAL A 180 -12.39 8.04 -3.40
C VAL A 180 -11.72 6.79 -2.83
N SER A 181 -11.29 6.79 -1.56
CA SER A 181 -10.70 5.59 -0.95
C SER A 181 -11.71 4.46 -0.78
N LYS A 182 -12.97 4.78 -0.45
CA LYS A 182 -14.06 3.79 -0.44
C LYS A 182 -14.30 3.22 -1.84
N ALA A 183 -14.36 4.05 -2.87
CA ALA A 183 -14.47 3.57 -4.26
C ALA A 183 -13.29 2.67 -4.66
N ARG A 184 -12.05 3.02 -4.29
CA ARG A 184 -10.86 2.16 -4.51
C ARG A 184 -10.94 0.83 -3.77
N SER A 185 -11.50 0.82 -2.57
CA SER A 185 -11.64 -0.42 -1.80
C SER A 185 -12.60 -1.41 -2.45
N LEU A 186 -13.62 -0.93 -3.16
CA LEU A 186 -14.53 -1.77 -3.95
C LEU A 186 -13.77 -2.46 -5.08
N ILE A 187 -12.96 -1.72 -5.85
CA ILE A 187 -12.14 -2.28 -6.94
C ILE A 187 -11.19 -3.34 -6.40
N ARG A 188 -10.43 -3.03 -5.33
CA ARG A 188 -9.52 -3.99 -4.71
C ARG A 188 -10.22 -5.24 -4.18
N SER A 189 -11.45 -5.10 -3.67
CA SER A 189 -12.22 -6.25 -3.20
C SER A 189 -12.68 -7.15 -4.34
N HIS A 190 -12.93 -6.59 -5.52
CA HIS A 190 -13.25 -7.34 -6.73
C HIS A 190 -11.99 -8.10 -7.23
N GLU A 191 -10.86 -7.40 -7.35
CA GLU A 191 -9.57 -8.00 -7.73
C GLU A 191 -9.16 -9.14 -6.79
N GLN A 192 -9.31 -8.95 -5.47
CA GLN A 192 -9.00 -9.98 -4.48
C GLN A 192 -9.89 -11.21 -4.63
N LYS A 193 -11.20 -11.03 -4.86
CA LYS A 193 -12.11 -12.16 -5.08
C LYS A 193 -11.78 -12.92 -6.36
N GLU A 194 -11.39 -12.23 -7.44
CA GLU A 194 -10.93 -12.89 -8.65
C GLU A 194 -9.62 -13.66 -8.44
N GLU A 195 -8.65 -13.05 -7.74
CA GLU A 195 -7.40 -13.72 -7.42
C GLU A 195 -7.61 -14.94 -6.52
N ASP A 196 -8.46 -14.83 -5.50
CA ASP A 196 -8.74 -15.92 -4.59
C ASP A 196 -9.48 -17.05 -5.31
N ALA A 197 -10.43 -16.74 -6.20
CA ALA A 197 -11.07 -17.74 -7.06
C ALA A 197 -10.08 -18.42 -8.02
N ARG A 198 -9.08 -17.70 -8.53
CA ARG A 198 -7.99 -18.30 -9.33
C ARG A 198 -7.12 -19.22 -8.48
N LYS A 199 -6.70 -18.77 -7.28
CA LYS A 199 -5.89 -19.55 -6.35
C LYS A 199 -6.62 -20.81 -5.86
N GLU A 200 -7.93 -20.73 -5.64
CA GLU A 200 -8.75 -21.90 -5.29
C GLU A 200 -8.81 -22.91 -6.43
N LYS A 201 -9.06 -22.47 -7.67
CA LYS A 201 -9.02 -23.34 -8.85
C LYS A 201 -7.64 -23.98 -9.05
N GLU A 202 -6.55 -23.26 -8.78
CA GLU A 202 -5.20 -23.82 -8.84
C GLU A 202 -4.95 -24.84 -7.72
N ARG A 203 -5.42 -24.56 -6.50
CA ARG A 203 -5.33 -25.50 -5.36
C ARG A 203 -6.14 -26.76 -5.60
N GLU A 204 -7.34 -26.67 -6.16
CA GLU A 204 -8.16 -27.81 -6.54
C GLU A 204 -7.46 -28.66 -7.60
N LYS A 205 -6.91 -28.03 -8.65
CA LYS A 205 -6.10 -28.73 -9.65
C LYS A 205 -4.88 -29.42 -9.04
N LEU A 206 -4.20 -28.79 -8.09
CA LEU A 206 -3.06 -29.39 -7.40
C LEU A 206 -3.48 -30.57 -6.50
N LYS A 207 -4.60 -30.46 -5.80
CA LYS A 207 -5.15 -31.57 -4.98
C LYS A 207 -5.48 -32.79 -5.85
N LEU A 208 -6.23 -32.57 -6.94
CA LEU A 208 -6.56 -33.63 -7.90
C LEU A 208 -5.31 -34.29 -8.48
N LYS A 209 -4.26 -33.52 -8.77
CA LYS A 209 -2.96 -34.05 -9.20
C LYS A 209 -2.30 -34.94 -8.14
N THR A 210 -2.27 -34.49 -6.89
CA THR A 210 -1.66 -35.26 -5.80
C THR A 210 -2.44 -36.53 -5.46
N GLU A 211 -3.76 -36.51 -5.59
CA GLU A 211 -4.63 -37.66 -5.38
C GLU A 211 -4.43 -38.69 -6.48
N GLN A 212 -4.42 -38.28 -7.76
CA GLN A 212 -4.12 -39.19 -8.86
C GLN A 212 -2.71 -39.78 -8.75
N PHE A 213 -1.71 -38.99 -8.37
CA PHE A 213 -0.35 -39.51 -8.15
C PHE A 213 -0.31 -40.58 -7.05
N LYS A 214 -0.98 -40.33 -5.90
CA LYS A 214 -1.05 -41.30 -4.81
C LYS A 214 -1.81 -42.56 -5.21
N GLU A 215 -2.87 -42.43 -6.00
CA GLU A 215 -3.61 -43.58 -6.50
C GLU A 215 -2.74 -44.46 -7.41
N PHE A 216 -2.00 -43.85 -8.35
CA PHE A 216 -1.06 -44.58 -9.19
C PHE A 216 0.08 -45.20 -8.38
N GLN A 217 0.62 -44.48 -7.39
CA GLN A 217 1.66 -45.01 -6.51
C GLN A 217 1.15 -46.20 -5.69
N GLY A 218 -0.07 -46.12 -5.17
CA GLY A 218 -0.72 -47.22 -4.44
C GLY A 218 -0.94 -48.44 -5.33
N ARG A 219 -1.42 -48.25 -6.56
CA ARG A 219 -1.57 -49.34 -7.55
C ARG A 219 -0.24 -50.00 -7.89
N VAL A 220 0.83 -49.21 -8.06
CA VAL A 220 2.16 -49.75 -8.34
C VAL A 220 2.71 -50.51 -7.12
N GLN A 221 2.52 -50.01 -5.90
CA GLN A 221 2.94 -50.70 -4.68
C GLN A 221 2.16 -52.00 -4.44
N SER A 222 0.84 -51.99 -4.65
CA SER A 222 0.04 -53.22 -4.54
C SER A 222 0.46 -54.27 -5.56
N LEU A 223 0.89 -53.86 -6.77
CA LEU A 223 1.46 -54.78 -7.75
C LEU A 223 2.84 -55.29 -7.36
N ILE A 224 3.68 -54.47 -6.71
CA ILE A 224 4.98 -54.93 -6.19
C ILE A 224 4.78 -55.99 -5.09
N GLU A 225 3.78 -55.81 -4.23
CA GLU A 225 3.45 -56.74 -3.16
C GLU A 225 2.83 -58.03 -3.71
N SER A 226 1.87 -57.93 -4.64
CA SER A 226 1.23 -59.10 -5.27
C SER A 226 2.13 -59.83 -6.27
N ALA A 227 3.18 -59.17 -6.78
CA ALA A 227 4.15 -59.78 -7.69
C ALA A 227 4.91 -60.97 -7.09
N LYS A 228 4.83 -61.18 -5.77
CA LYS A 228 5.41 -62.34 -5.07
C LYS A 228 4.50 -63.57 -5.04
N GLU A 229 3.21 -63.43 -5.32
CA GLU A 229 2.21 -64.50 -5.16
C GLU A 229 1.52 -64.87 -6.47
N VAL A 230 1.37 -63.91 -7.40
CA VAL A 230 0.60 -64.07 -8.64
C VAL A 230 1.43 -64.68 -9.78
N ASP A 231 0.74 -65.29 -10.77
CA ASP A 231 1.30 -65.87 -11.98
C ASP A 231 1.97 -64.83 -12.91
N LEU A 232 3.01 -65.29 -13.63
CA LEU A 232 3.92 -64.46 -14.42
C LEU A 232 3.25 -63.71 -15.59
N GLU A 233 2.14 -64.23 -16.12
CA GLU A 233 1.43 -63.65 -17.26
C GLU A 233 0.48 -62.52 -16.82
N GLU A 234 -0.23 -62.70 -15.70
CA GLU A 234 -1.15 -61.68 -15.15
C GLU A 234 -0.40 -60.41 -14.69
N ILE A 235 0.80 -60.57 -14.12
CA ILE A 235 1.64 -59.43 -13.71
C ILE A 235 2.13 -58.64 -14.94
N ARG A 236 2.41 -59.31 -16.08
CA ARG A 236 2.83 -58.63 -17.31
C ARG A 236 1.69 -57.83 -17.93
N GLU A 237 0.47 -58.37 -17.93
CA GLU A 237 -0.71 -57.65 -18.41
C GLU A 237 -1.03 -56.43 -17.54
N GLN A 238 -1.00 -56.60 -16.21
CA GLN A 238 -1.21 -55.50 -15.25
C GLN A 238 -0.12 -54.43 -15.33
N GLN A 239 1.11 -54.81 -15.68
CA GLN A 239 2.20 -53.86 -15.91
C GLN A 239 1.99 -53.04 -17.19
N GLU A 240 1.52 -53.67 -18.27
CA GLU A 240 1.24 -52.98 -19.54
C GLU A 240 0.01 -52.07 -19.45
N THR A 241 -1.02 -52.45 -18.69
CA THR A 241 -2.18 -51.58 -18.42
C THR A 241 -1.77 -50.37 -17.58
N LEU A 242 -1.02 -50.55 -16.48
CA LEU A 242 -0.53 -49.42 -15.69
C LEU A 242 0.40 -48.49 -16.48
N LYS A 243 1.26 -49.03 -17.37
CA LYS A 243 2.08 -48.19 -18.26
C LYS A 243 1.23 -47.34 -19.21
N LYS A 244 0.12 -47.88 -19.72
CA LYS A 244 -0.82 -47.13 -20.58
C LYS A 244 -1.53 -46.06 -19.76
N ASP A 245 -2.05 -46.40 -18.59
CA ASP A 245 -2.74 -45.46 -17.72
C ASP A 245 -1.83 -44.30 -17.26
N ILE A 246 -0.57 -44.57 -16.96
CA ILE A 246 0.43 -43.55 -16.57
C ILE A 246 0.80 -42.64 -17.75
N LYS A 247 0.82 -43.18 -18.97
CA LYS A 247 1.06 -42.40 -20.19
C LYS A 247 -0.13 -41.49 -20.51
N GLU A 248 -1.34 -42.03 -20.41
CA GLU A 248 -2.61 -41.35 -20.70
C GLU A 248 -3.02 -40.33 -19.62
N ALA A 249 -2.47 -40.44 -18.40
CA ALA A 249 -2.65 -39.45 -17.35
C ALA A 249 -2.08 -38.08 -17.77
N SER A 250 -2.97 -37.19 -18.22
CA SER A 250 -2.63 -35.82 -18.70
C SER A 250 -2.28 -34.85 -17.57
N LEU A 251 -2.66 -35.18 -16.34
CA LEU A 251 -2.50 -34.32 -15.16
C LEU A 251 -1.17 -34.52 -14.43
N LEU A 252 -0.47 -35.64 -14.67
CA LEU A 252 0.81 -35.95 -14.04
C LEU A 252 1.98 -35.21 -14.72
N ASN A 253 2.88 -34.65 -13.93
CA ASN A 253 4.09 -34.01 -14.42
C ASN A 253 5.08 -35.07 -14.94
N ASN A 254 5.95 -34.70 -15.88
CA ASN A 254 7.01 -35.55 -16.41
C ASN A 254 7.94 -36.12 -15.30
N GLY A 255 8.11 -35.39 -14.20
CA GLY A 255 8.86 -35.88 -13.04
C GLY A 255 8.15 -37.00 -12.28
N ASP A 256 6.83 -36.90 -12.13
CA ASP A 256 6.00 -37.89 -11.44
C ASP A 256 5.82 -39.14 -12.29
N LYS A 257 5.66 -38.98 -13.61
CA LYS A 257 5.70 -40.09 -14.58
C LYS A 257 7.02 -40.86 -14.50
N LYS A 258 8.16 -40.16 -14.42
CA LYS A 258 9.47 -40.80 -14.25
C LYS A 258 9.63 -41.57 -12.93
N LYS A 259 9.02 -41.10 -11.84
CA LYS A 259 9.01 -41.82 -10.56
C LYS A 259 8.20 -43.11 -10.66
N LEU A 260 6.97 -43.02 -11.18
CA LEU A 260 6.13 -44.19 -11.42
C LEU A 260 6.79 -45.18 -12.40
N GLU A 261 7.49 -44.68 -13.42
CA GLU A 261 8.28 -45.53 -14.33
C GLU A 261 9.47 -46.21 -13.63
N LYS A 262 10.10 -45.57 -12.63
CA LYS A 262 11.15 -46.19 -11.81
C LYS A 262 10.56 -47.33 -10.98
N ASP A 263 9.40 -47.10 -10.36
CA ASP A 263 8.72 -48.10 -9.54
C ASP A 263 8.24 -49.29 -10.41
N LEU A 264 7.79 -49.03 -11.65
CA LEU A 264 7.47 -50.07 -12.64
C LEU A 264 8.69 -50.87 -13.12
N ARG A 265 9.92 -50.31 -13.07
CA ARG A 265 11.15 -51.06 -13.38
C ARG A 265 11.47 -52.08 -12.31
N LEU A 266 11.24 -51.75 -11.04
CA LEU A 266 11.40 -52.70 -9.93
C LEU A 266 10.51 -53.94 -10.13
N ILE A 267 9.28 -53.76 -10.62
CA ILE A 267 8.38 -54.87 -11.00
C ILE A 267 8.97 -55.69 -12.15
N LYS A 268 9.60 -55.05 -13.14
CA LYS A 268 10.27 -55.74 -14.26
C LYS A 268 11.42 -56.62 -13.77
N ASP A 269 12.20 -56.14 -12.81
CA ASP A 269 13.33 -56.88 -12.24
C ASP A 269 12.83 -58.10 -11.44
N ILE A 270 11.76 -57.95 -10.65
CA ILE A 270 11.11 -59.06 -9.93
C ILE A 270 10.56 -60.11 -10.92
N LEU A 271 9.95 -59.67 -12.03
CA LEU A 271 9.49 -60.57 -13.10
C LEU A 271 10.62 -61.35 -13.75
N HIS A 272 11.77 -60.72 -13.97
CA HIS A 272 12.96 -61.39 -14.51
C HIS A 272 13.52 -62.41 -13.52
N GLU A 273 13.57 -62.08 -12.23
CA GLU A 273 14.02 -63.01 -11.19
C GLU A 273 13.11 -64.25 -11.06
N ARG A 274 11.79 -64.06 -11.14
CA ARG A 274 10.86 -65.21 -11.12
C ARG A 274 10.91 -66.05 -12.39
N GLN A 275 11.10 -65.45 -13.56
CA GLN A 275 11.34 -66.19 -14.81
C GLN A 275 12.63 -67.02 -14.74
N GLU A 276 13.68 -66.46 -14.13
CA GLU A 276 14.93 -67.17 -13.90
C GLU A 276 14.76 -68.33 -12.91
N LEU A 277 14.09 -68.12 -11.78
CA LEU A 277 13.82 -69.19 -10.82
C LEU A 277 12.97 -70.32 -11.42
N ALA A 278 11.96 -69.99 -12.23
CA ALA A 278 11.12 -70.96 -12.92
C ALA A 278 11.88 -71.75 -14.01
N LEU A 279 12.84 -71.14 -14.69
CA LEU A 279 13.68 -71.81 -15.68
C LEU A 279 14.83 -72.59 -15.05
N MET A 280 15.30 -72.16 -13.87
CA MET A 280 16.32 -72.86 -13.08
C MET A 280 15.77 -74.08 -12.34
N SER A 281 14.45 -74.15 -12.10
CA SER A 281 13.78 -75.32 -11.52
C SER A 281 13.35 -76.37 -12.55
N LEU A 282 13.38 -76.05 -13.85
CA LEU A 282 13.14 -77.00 -14.93
C LEU A 282 14.42 -77.81 -15.22
N SER A 283 14.42 -79.06 -14.79
CA SER A 283 15.47 -80.05 -15.04
C SER A 283 15.37 -80.66 -16.44
N THR A 284 16.53 -80.76 -17.11
CA THR A 284 16.95 -81.85 -18.02
C THR A 284 15.95 -82.28 -19.11
N ALA A 285 15.65 -81.41 -20.06
CA ALA A 285 15.26 -81.82 -21.40
C ALA A 285 15.99 -80.96 -22.44
N ASP A 286 16.83 -81.64 -23.22
CA ASP A 286 17.99 -81.11 -23.92
C ASP A 286 17.64 -80.23 -25.14
N LYS A 287 18.54 -79.27 -25.42
CA LYS A 287 18.58 -78.28 -26.52
C LYS A 287 17.73 -77.02 -26.36
N GLU A 288 16.42 -77.09 -26.11
CA GLU A 288 15.60 -75.87 -25.99
C GLU A 288 15.90 -75.07 -24.70
N SER A 289 16.17 -75.78 -23.61
CA SER A 289 16.64 -75.20 -22.35
C SER A 289 17.99 -74.49 -22.50
N LEU A 290 18.89 -75.07 -23.30
CA LEU A 290 20.22 -74.54 -23.59
C LEU A 290 20.14 -73.28 -24.47
N ASP A 291 19.25 -73.26 -25.47
CA ASP A 291 19.02 -72.07 -26.29
C ASP A 291 18.32 -70.95 -25.49
N LYS A 292 17.37 -71.29 -24.59
CA LYS A 292 16.77 -70.33 -23.65
C LYS A 292 17.79 -69.77 -22.65
N LEU A 293 18.69 -70.60 -22.13
CA LEU A 293 19.79 -70.17 -21.25
C LEU A 293 20.82 -69.30 -22.01
N ARG A 294 21.10 -69.59 -23.28
CA ARG A 294 21.94 -68.74 -24.14
C ARG A 294 21.27 -67.40 -24.46
N GLN A 295 19.96 -67.39 -24.70
CA GLN A 295 19.19 -66.16 -24.88
C GLN A 295 19.16 -65.31 -23.61
N LEU A 296 18.99 -65.93 -22.43
CA LEU A 296 19.07 -65.25 -21.14
C LEU A 296 20.48 -64.72 -20.86
N LEU A 297 21.52 -65.48 -21.16
CA LEU A 297 22.90 -65.02 -21.07
C LEU A 297 23.15 -63.82 -22.00
N GLY A 298 22.62 -63.84 -23.23
CA GLY A 298 22.67 -62.70 -24.14
C GLY A 298 21.91 -61.48 -23.60
N GLN A 299 20.72 -61.68 -23.01
CA GLN A 299 19.97 -60.62 -22.36
C GLN A 299 20.71 -60.05 -21.15
N ARG A 300 21.36 -60.88 -20.33
CA ARG A 300 22.17 -60.47 -19.17
C ARG A 300 23.47 -59.77 -19.58
N GLN A 301 24.13 -60.21 -20.66
CA GLN A 301 25.26 -59.49 -21.25
C GLN A 301 24.85 -58.12 -21.79
N ASN A 302 23.66 -58.03 -22.40
CA ASN A 302 23.09 -56.74 -22.83
C ASN A 302 22.76 -55.84 -21.63
N GLN A 303 22.14 -56.38 -20.58
CA GLN A 303 21.89 -55.65 -19.33
C GLN A 303 23.20 -55.18 -18.68
N LYS A 304 24.24 -56.01 -18.65
CA LYS A 304 25.58 -55.64 -18.18
C LYS A 304 26.16 -54.48 -19.00
N ASN A 305 26.02 -54.52 -20.32
CA ASN A 305 26.48 -53.44 -21.20
C ASN A 305 25.67 -52.15 -21.01
N GLU A 306 24.36 -52.25 -20.76
CA GLU A 306 23.51 -51.09 -20.45
C GLU A 306 23.88 -50.46 -19.09
N ILE A 307 24.10 -51.27 -18.05
CA ILE A 307 24.54 -50.79 -16.74
C ILE A 307 25.92 -50.13 -16.84
N ARG A 308 26.85 -50.72 -17.61
CA ARG A 308 28.18 -50.11 -17.87
C ARG A 308 28.05 -48.76 -18.57
N LYS A 309 27.19 -48.63 -19.59
CA LYS A 309 26.92 -47.35 -20.26
C LYS A 309 26.34 -46.32 -19.30
N ARG A 310 25.40 -46.70 -18.44
CA ARG A 310 24.83 -45.80 -17.40
C ARG A 310 25.88 -45.35 -16.38
N LEU A 311 26.75 -46.26 -15.93
CA LEU A 311 27.87 -45.92 -15.05
C LEU A 311 28.84 -44.93 -15.71
N GLU A 312 29.11 -45.06 -17.01
CA GLU A 312 29.92 -44.11 -17.77
C GLU A 312 29.23 -42.74 -17.88
N ASP A 313 27.92 -42.71 -18.12
CA ASP A 313 27.15 -41.46 -18.20
C ASP A 313 27.09 -40.75 -16.83
N TYR A 314 26.91 -41.48 -15.73
CA TYR A 314 26.98 -40.91 -14.39
C TYR A 314 28.39 -40.43 -14.02
N ARG A 315 29.45 -41.12 -14.48
CA ARG A 315 30.84 -40.63 -14.33
C ARG A 315 31.06 -39.33 -15.11
N LYS A 316 30.55 -39.23 -16.34
CA LYS A 316 30.64 -38.01 -17.17
C LYS A 316 29.85 -36.85 -16.54
N GLN A 317 28.64 -37.11 -16.05
CA GLN A 317 27.80 -36.09 -15.39
C GLN A 317 28.42 -35.61 -14.07
N LYS A 318 29.00 -36.51 -13.27
CA LYS A 318 29.76 -36.15 -12.05
C LYS A 318 30.99 -35.30 -12.35
N GLY A 319 31.69 -35.57 -13.47
CA GLY A 319 32.82 -34.76 -13.93
C GLY A 319 32.43 -33.39 -14.49
N SER A 320 31.22 -33.26 -15.05
CA SER A 320 30.69 -32.01 -15.60
C SER A 320 30.04 -31.10 -14.55
N SER A 321 29.62 -31.63 -13.39
CA SER A 321 28.86 -30.90 -12.36
C SER A 321 29.76 -30.32 -11.26
N GLY A 322 30.86 -29.66 -11.63
CA GLY A 322 31.86 -29.11 -10.69
C GLY A 322 31.37 -28.01 -9.73
N LEU A 323 30.08 -27.64 -9.76
CA LEU A 323 29.53 -26.55 -8.94
C LEU A 323 28.36 -26.93 -8.01
N ASP A 324 27.74 -28.11 -8.15
CA ASP A 324 26.57 -28.51 -7.34
C ASP A 324 26.89 -29.74 -6.47
N PHE A 325 27.33 -29.51 -5.23
CA PHE A 325 27.71 -30.58 -4.29
C PHE A 325 26.57 -31.57 -3.98
N GLU A 326 25.33 -31.10 -3.81
CA GLU A 326 24.18 -31.98 -3.57
C GLU A 326 23.88 -32.89 -4.77
N LYS A 327 23.97 -32.35 -5.99
CA LYS A 327 23.81 -33.15 -7.20
C LYS A 327 24.95 -34.18 -7.30
N ALA A 328 26.18 -33.78 -7.04
CA ALA A 328 27.34 -34.68 -7.05
C ALA A 328 27.23 -35.81 -6.02
N LEU A 329 26.67 -35.54 -4.83
CA LEU A 329 26.44 -36.54 -3.78
C LEU A 329 25.34 -37.53 -4.19
N SER A 330 24.23 -37.04 -4.74
CA SER A 330 23.16 -37.90 -5.28
C SER A 330 23.61 -38.78 -6.45
N PHE A 331 24.58 -38.32 -7.25
CA PHE A 331 25.17 -39.12 -8.32
C PHE A 331 26.20 -40.13 -7.80
N SER A 332 26.91 -39.86 -6.68
CA SER A 332 27.75 -40.89 -6.05
C SER A 332 26.94 -42.03 -5.45
N GLU A 333 25.83 -41.74 -4.78
CA GLU A 333 24.96 -42.79 -4.22
C GLU A 333 24.42 -43.68 -5.35
N LYS A 334 23.91 -43.09 -6.43
CA LYS A 334 23.46 -43.84 -7.63
C LYS A 334 24.59 -44.65 -8.29
N LEU A 335 25.82 -44.14 -8.29
CA LEU A 335 26.98 -44.87 -8.81
C LEU A 335 27.34 -46.08 -7.95
N GLU A 336 27.11 -46.02 -6.63
CA GLU A 336 27.31 -47.15 -5.73
C GLU A 336 26.20 -48.20 -5.88
N GLU A 337 24.93 -47.77 -5.96
CA GLU A 337 23.80 -48.65 -6.28
C GLU A 337 23.97 -49.38 -7.62
N ASP A 338 24.37 -48.68 -8.69
CA ASP A 338 24.57 -49.33 -9.98
C ASP A 338 25.82 -50.24 -10.01
N LYS A 339 26.82 -49.99 -9.15
CA LYS A 339 27.98 -50.90 -8.99
C LYS A 339 27.60 -52.19 -8.27
N THR A 340 26.77 -52.12 -7.23
CA THR A 340 26.30 -53.33 -6.53
C THR A 340 25.43 -54.17 -7.44
N LEU A 341 24.54 -53.53 -8.22
CA LEU A 341 23.74 -54.20 -9.26
C LEU A 341 24.63 -54.82 -10.34
N LEU A 342 25.68 -54.14 -10.79
CA LEU A 342 26.62 -54.70 -11.76
C LEU A 342 27.32 -55.95 -11.20
N SER A 343 27.75 -55.94 -9.94
CA SER A 343 28.36 -57.11 -9.29
C SER A 343 27.39 -58.29 -9.25
N GLN A 344 26.15 -58.05 -8.82
CA GLN A 344 25.11 -59.09 -8.76
C GLN A 344 24.81 -59.68 -10.15
N VAL A 345 24.75 -58.84 -11.18
CA VAL A 345 24.58 -59.31 -12.57
C VAL A 345 25.80 -60.08 -13.06
N GLU A 346 27.03 -59.66 -12.71
CA GLU A 346 28.25 -60.38 -13.06
C GLU A 346 28.34 -61.75 -12.38
N ASP A 347 27.92 -61.86 -11.12
CA ASP A 347 27.91 -63.12 -10.39
C ASP A 347 26.82 -64.07 -10.93
N ARG A 348 25.63 -63.56 -11.25
CA ARG A 348 24.59 -64.35 -11.95
C ARG A 348 25.01 -64.80 -13.35
N ILE A 349 25.78 -63.98 -14.08
CA ILE A 349 26.35 -64.39 -15.38
C ILE A 349 27.34 -65.54 -15.17
N LYS A 350 28.21 -65.48 -14.16
CA LYS A 350 29.14 -66.58 -13.85
C LYS A 350 28.41 -67.86 -13.50
N GLU A 351 27.31 -67.77 -12.73
CA GLU A 351 26.47 -68.91 -12.39
C GLU A 351 25.80 -69.51 -13.65
N LEU A 352 25.32 -68.67 -14.57
CA LEU A 352 24.77 -69.12 -15.85
C LEU A 352 25.84 -69.73 -16.77
N GLU A 353 27.03 -69.15 -16.83
CA GLU A 353 28.16 -69.67 -17.60
C GLU A 353 28.64 -71.02 -17.04
N ALA A 354 28.70 -71.16 -15.71
CA ALA A 354 29.05 -72.41 -15.04
C ALA A 354 28.02 -73.51 -15.36
N LYS A 355 26.72 -73.20 -15.30
CA LYS A 355 25.66 -74.16 -15.66
C LYS A 355 25.66 -74.51 -17.14
N ILE A 356 25.93 -73.56 -18.03
CA ILE A 356 26.09 -73.84 -19.48
C ILE A 356 27.32 -74.72 -19.72
N ALA A 357 28.39 -74.56 -18.93
CA ALA A 357 29.57 -75.41 -18.99
C ALA A 357 29.31 -76.83 -18.47
N GLU A 358 28.52 -76.98 -17.39
CA GLU A 358 28.09 -78.28 -16.86
C GLU A 358 27.14 -79.03 -17.81
N LEU A 359 26.39 -78.31 -18.65
CA LEU A 359 25.47 -78.87 -19.66
C LEU A 359 26.12 -79.13 -21.03
N LYS A 360 27.39 -78.76 -21.22
CA LYS A 360 28.17 -79.15 -22.41
C LYS A 360 28.84 -80.50 -22.14
N PRO A 361 28.51 -81.58 -22.87
CA PRO A 361 29.27 -82.83 -22.80
C PRO A 361 30.70 -82.67 -23.32
#